data_AF-A0A453M8K7-F1
#
_entry.id   AF-A0A453M8K7-F1
#
_cell.length_a   1.000
_cell.length_b   1.000
_cell.length_c   1.000
_cell.angle_alpha   90.00
_cell.angle_beta   90.00
_cell.angle_gamma   90.00
#
_symmetry.space_group_name_H-M   'P 1'
#
loop_
_entity.id
_entity.type
_entity.pdbx_description
1 polymer ?
#
loop_
_entity_poly.entity_id
_entity_poly.type
_entity_poly.pdbx_seq_one_letter_code
_entity_poly.pdbx_strand_id
1 'polypeptide(L)'
;MMCLGKNWDPDSRSYGDTRPYDGAQPPQMPQELTKFVEEAIKASHDFLKQRGKGATDPAAELPLMSPDICIVNFYTTGGKLGLHKV
;
A
#
# COMPACT_ATOMS: atom_id res chain seq x y z
N MET A 1 7.70 10.82 6.91
CA MET A 1 6.86 10.14 5.90
C MET A 1 5.72 11.07 5.51
N MET A 2 5.11 10.83 4.35
CA MET A 2 3.83 11.44 3.99
C MET A 2 2.88 10.35 3.48
N CYS A 3 1.59 10.66 3.42
CA CYS A 3 0.58 9.75 2.90
C CYS A 3 -0.07 10.33 1.63
N LEU A 4 -0.68 9.47 0.82
CA LEU A 4 -1.63 9.83 -0.23
C LEU A 4 -2.95 9.08 0.03
N GLY A 5 -4.09 9.70 -0.26
CA GLY A 5 -5.40 9.19 0.12
C GLY A 5 -5.67 9.43 1.60
N LYS A 6 -5.76 8.38 2.41
CA LYS A 6 -5.88 8.51 3.88
C LYS A 6 -4.54 8.77 4.56
N ASN A 7 -4.58 9.54 5.64
CA ASN A 7 -3.45 9.78 6.52
C ASN A 7 -3.31 8.65 7.53
N TRP A 8 -2.10 8.11 7.70
CA TRP A 8 -1.75 7.33 8.89
C TRP A 8 -1.14 8.26 9.94
N ASP A 9 -1.74 8.32 11.13
CA ASP A 9 -1.25 9.13 12.24
C ASP A 9 -0.39 8.30 13.20
N PRO A 10 0.90 8.62 13.41
CA PRO A 10 1.78 7.86 14.29
C PRO A 10 1.39 7.90 15.76
N ASP A 11 0.77 9.00 16.22
CA ASP A 11 0.48 9.21 17.64
C ASP A 11 -0.77 8.41 18.06
N SER A 12 -1.86 8.52 17.30
CA SER A 12 -3.08 7.72 17.52
C SER A 12 -3.00 6.29 16.97
N ARG A 13 -2.03 6.01 16.08
CA ARG A 13 -1.88 4.74 15.34
C ARG A 13 -3.13 4.38 14.54
N SER A 14 -3.80 5.39 13.99
CA SER A 14 -5.06 5.23 13.27
C SER A 14 -5.04 5.95 11.92
N TYR A 15 -5.96 5.55 11.05
CA TYR A 15 -6.16 6.22 9.77
C TYR A 15 -7.22 7.31 9.87
N GLY A 16 -7.02 8.42 9.16
CA GLY A 16 -7.98 9.52 9.08
C GLY A 16 -7.78 10.39 7.84
N ASP A 17 -8.59 11.43 7.69
CA ASP A 17 -8.61 12.26 6.48
C ASP A 17 -7.61 13.43 6.52
N THR A 18 -7.07 13.75 7.68
CA THR A 18 -6.16 14.89 7.90
C THR A 18 -5.01 14.53 8.84
N ARG A 19 -3.91 15.30 8.77
CA ARG A 19 -2.79 15.20 9.71
C ARG A 19 -3.07 16.04 10.96
N PRO A 20 -3.10 15.46 12.17
CA PRO A 20 -3.50 16.20 13.38
C PRO A 20 -2.62 17.41 13.72
N TYR A 21 -1.32 17.35 13.42
CA TYR A 21 -0.35 18.37 13.83
C TYR A 21 -0.40 19.67 12.99
N ASP A 22 -0.92 19.62 11.77
CA ASP A 22 -1.02 20.79 10.88
C ASP A 22 -2.35 20.93 10.12
N GLY A 23 -3.27 19.99 10.31
CA GLY A 23 -4.60 19.98 9.70
C GLY A 23 -4.60 19.71 8.20
N ALA A 24 -3.45 19.42 7.57
CA ALA A 24 -3.42 19.24 6.13
C ALA A 24 -4.05 17.91 5.69
N GLN A 25 -4.77 17.95 4.57
CA GLN A 25 -5.24 16.75 3.89
C GLN A 25 -4.10 16.12 3.06
N PRO A 26 -3.94 14.79 3.09
CA PRO A 26 -3.04 14.11 2.18
C PRO A 26 -3.44 14.38 0.72
N PRO A 27 -2.48 14.47 -0.20
CA PRO A 27 -2.79 14.52 -1.63
C PRO A 27 -3.59 13.29 -2.07
N GLN A 28 -4.40 13.46 -3.12
CA GLN A 28 -5.12 12.35 -3.73
C GLN A 28 -4.15 11.34 -4.36
N MET A 29 -4.59 10.08 -4.43
CA MET A 29 -3.83 9.01 -5.10
C MET A 29 -3.74 9.31 -6.60
N PRO A 30 -2.54 9.41 -7.19
CA PRO A 30 -2.38 9.49 -8.63
C PRO A 30 -2.91 8.21 -9.31
N GLN A 31 -3.64 8.37 -10.40
CA GLN A 31 -4.25 7.26 -11.12
C GLN A 31 -3.20 6.27 -11.64
N GLU A 32 -2.00 6.75 -11.96
CA GLU A 32 -0.86 5.96 -12.42
C GLU A 32 -0.40 4.97 -11.34
N LEU A 33 -0.37 5.38 -10.06
CA LEU A 33 0.02 4.48 -8.98
C LEU A 33 -1.02 3.36 -8.80
N THR A 34 -2.31 3.70 -8.88
CA THR A 34 -3.40 2.71 -8.84
C THR A 34 -3.29 1.72 -9.99
N LYS A 35 -3.02 2.21 -11.21
CA LYS A 35 -2.80 1.37 -12.39
C LYS A 35 -1.62 0.41 -12.18
N PHE A 36 -0.50 0.88 -11.63
CA PHE A 36 0.64 0.00 -11.36
C PHE A 36 0.33 -1.09 -10.32
N VAL A 37 -0.49 -0.78 -9.31
CA VAL A 37 -0.95 -1.78 -8.33
C VAL A 37 -1.82 -2.83 -9.02
N GLU A 38 -2.78 -2.43 -9.85
CA GLU A 38 -3.62 -3.34 -10.62
C GLU A 38 -2.80 -4.26 -11.55
N GLU A 39 -1.85 -3.68 -12.29
CA GLU A 39 -0.96 -4.42 -13.18
C GLU A 39 -0.06 -5.40 -12.41
N ALA A 40 0.47 -4.99 -11.25
CA ALA A 40 1.29 -5.85 -10.40
C ALA A 40 0.52 -7.04 -9.81
N ILE A 41 -0.74 -6.82 -9.40
CA ILE A 41 -1.63 -7.90 -8.92
C ILE A 41 -1.94 -8.85 -10.06
N LYS A 42 -2.28 -8.33 -11.24
CA LYS A 42 -2.55 -9.16 -12.42
C LYS A 42 -1.32 -10.02 -12.80
N ALA A 43 -0.13 -9.43 -12.82
CA ALA A 43 1.10 -10.15 -13.09
C ALA A 43 1.37 -11.25 -12.04
N SER A 44 1.11 -10.94 -10.77
CA SER A 44 1.23 -11.90 -9.66
C SER A 44 0.23 -13.05 -9.80
N HIS A 45 -1.01 -12.76 -10.18
CA HIS A 45 -2.02 -13.78 -10.47
C HIS A 45 -1.60 -14.68 -11.64
N ASP A 46 -1.10 -14.10 -12.73
CA ASP A 46 -0.64 -14.84 -13.88
C ASP A 46 0.55 -15.75 -13.54
N PHE A 47 1.42 -15.33 -12.60
CA PHE A 47 2.46 -16.18 -12.02
C PHE A 47 1.90 -17.32 -11.15
N LEU A 48 0.95 -17.03 -10.26
CA LEU A 48 0.34 -18.05 -9.37
C LEU A 48 -0.40 -19.14 -10.16
N LYS A 49 -1.05 -18.80 -11.28
CA LYS A 49 -1.70 -19.78 -12.17
C LYS A 49 -0.72 -20.79 -12.76
N GLN A 50 0.55 -20.41 -12.92
CA GLN A 50 1.58 -21.27 -13.52
C GLN A 50 2.19 -22.27 -12.53
N ARG A 51 1.83 -22.20 -11.23
CA ARG A 51 2.46 -22.97 -10.15
C ARG A 51 2.18 -24.49 -10.18
N GLY A 52 1.35 -24.96 -11.11
CA GLY A 52 1.12 -26.39 -11.35
C GLY A 52 0.30 -27.07 -10.24
N LYS A 53 0.61 -28.33 -9.90
CA LYS A 53 -0.12 -29.09 -8.87
C LYS A 53 -0.01 -28.40 -7.51
N GLY A 54 -1.16 -28.03 -6.94
CA GLY A 54 -1.25 -27.29 -5.67
C GLY A 54 -1.49 -25.78 -5.84
N ALA A 55 -1.63 -25.28 -7.08
CA ALA A 55 -2.10 -23.93 -7.32
C ALA A 55 -3.50 -23.76 -6.71
N THR A 56 -3.63 -22.80 -5.80
CA THR A 56 -4.93 -22.37 -5.31
C THR A 56 -5.43 -21.23 -6.16
N ASP A 57 -6.68 -20.81 -5.96
CA ASP A 57 -7.21 -19.64 -6.64
C ASP A 57 -6.28 -18.44 -6.36
N PRO A 58 -5.67 -17.80 -7.39
CA PRO A 58 -4.81 -16.65 -7.20
C PRO A 58 -5.47 -15.52 -6.41
N ALA A 59 -6.79 -15.36 -6.53
CA ALA A 59 -7.54 -14.36 -5.78
C ALA A 59 -7.69 -14.71 -4.28
N ALA A 60 -7.56 -15.98 -3.91
CA ALA A 60 -7.52 -16.42 -2.52
C ALA A 60 -6.14 -16.19 -1.88
N GLU A 61 -5.05 -16.34 -2.63
CA GLU A 61 -3.69 -16.05 -2.13
C GLU A 61 -3.38 -14.56 -2.14
N LEU A 62 -3.80 -13.85 -3.18
CA LEU A 62 -3.63 -12.40 -3.34
C LEU A 62 -4.95 -11.78 -3.78
N PRO A 63 -5.78 -11.28 -2.86
CA PRO A 63 -7.03 -10.61 -3.20
C PRO A 63 -6.79 -9.39 -4.10
N LEU A 64 -7.76 -9.10 -4.96
CA LEU A 64 -7.80 -7.82 -5.65
C LEU A 64 -7.93 -6.69 -4.62
N MET A 65 -7.37 -5.54 -4.91
CA MET A 65 -7.49 -4.36 -4.05
C MET A 65 -7.68 -3.09 -4.86
N SER A 66 -8.33 -2.11 -4.23
CA SER A 66 -8.40 -0.73 -4.68
C SER A 66 -7.78 0.13 -3.58
N PRO A 67 -6.50 0.55 -3.70
CA PRO A 67 -5.80 1.22 -2.61
C PRO A 67 -6.38 2.61 -2.34
N ASP A 68 -6.77 2.86 -1.10
CA ASP A 68 -7.12 4.20 -0.57
C ASP A 68 -6.03 4.79 0.32
N ILE A 69 -4.91 4.07 0.49
CA ILE A 69 -3.75 4.43 1.31
C ILE A 69 -2.47 4.20 0.51
N CYS A 70 -1.60 5.20 0.47
CA CYS A 70 -0.20 5.06 0.08
C CYS A 70 0.69 5.70 1.14
N ILE A 71 1.63 4.94 1.70
CA ILE A 71 2.64 5.42 2.66
C ILE A 71 3.94 5.68 1.91
N VAL A 72 4.32 6.95 1.81
CA VAL A 72 5.55 7.37 1.13
C VAL A 72 6.66 7.55 2.15
N ASN A 73 7.60 6.61 2.14
CA ASN A 73 8.80 6.64 2.97
C ASN A 73 10.01 7.08 2.15
N PHE A 74 10.75 8.06 2.67
CA PHE A 74 12.03 8.48 2.15
C PHE A 74 13.12 8.07 3.13
N TYR A 75 14.14 7.36 2.64
CA TYR A 75 15.28 6.91 3.43
C TYR A 75 16.56 7.53 2.87
N THR A 76 17.34 8.17 3.74
CA THR A 76 18.73 8.53 3.43
C THR A 76 19.62 7.29 3.50
N THR A 77 20.90 7.41 3.13
CA THR A 77 21.86 6.28 3.09
C THR A 77 21.92 5.48 4.40
N GLY A 78 21.71 6.11 5.56
CA GLY A 78 21.68 5.43 6.86
C GLY A 78 20.28 5.07 7.38
N GLY A 79 19.22 5.39 6.63
CA GLY A 79 17.84 5.20 7.03
C GLY A 79 17.47 3.72 7.17
N LYS A 80 16.69 3.39 8.21
CA LYS A 80 16.25 2.02 8.52
C LYS A 80 14.81 2.05 9.03
N LEU A 81 14.09 0.96 8.80
CA LEU A 81 12.77 0.71 9.40
C LEU A 81 12.81 -0.68 10.06
N GLY A 82 12.41 -0.76 11.32
CA GLY A 82 12.39 -2.02 12.08
C GLY A 82 11.28 -2.97 11.62
N LEU A 83 11.35 -4.22 12.06
CA LEU A 83 10.27 -5.18 11.86
C LEU A 83 9.01 -4.73 12.62
N HIS A 84 7.88 -4.68 11.95
CA HIS A 84 6.62 -4.25 12.56
C HIS A 84 5.41 -4.90 11.89
N LYS A 85 4.34 -5.05 12.69
CA LYS A 85 2.96 -5.21 12.25
C LYS A 85 2.16 -4.30 13.18
N VAL A 86 1.51 -3.31 12.59
CA VAL A 86 0.70 -2.31 13.33
C VAL A 86 -0.76 -2.64 13.12
#